data_AF-A0A373CCP6-F1
#
_entry.id   AF-A0A373CCP6-F1
#
_cell.length_a   1.000
_cell.length_b   1.000
_cell.length_c   1.000
_cell.angle_alpha   90.00
_cell.angle_beta   90.00
_cell.angle_gamma   90.00
#
_symmetry.space_group_name_H-M   'P 1'
#
loop_
_entity.id
_entity.type
_entity.pdbx_description
1 polymer ?
#
loop_
_entity_poly.entity_id
_entity_poly.type
_entity_poly.pdbx_seq_one_letter_code
_entity_poly.pdbx_strand_id
1 'polypeptide(L)'
;MENEIRLGDILDKLTPSDRLVIYNAARQVVYRGYAANAVHGTVNPQRHIKKMGLGMETYRATEQMWDWEKTDRLPEQIPVEQFSKYRVEDLQHILYIRIELKSEFEQ
;
A
#
# COMPACT_ATOMS: atom_id res chain seq x y z
N MET A 1 -3.87 2.07 -28.43
CA MET A 1 -3.76 1.05 -27.38
C MET A 1 -3.09 1.71 -26.20
N GLU A 2 -3.78 1.93 -25.09
CA GLU A 2 -3.09 2.26 -23.84
C GLU A 2 -2.09 1.12 -23.57
N ASN A 3 -0.83 1.44 -23.29
CA ASN A 3 0.12 0.44 -22.82
C ASN A 3 -0.42 -0.08 -21.48
N GLU A 4 -1.00 -1.28 -21.49
CA GLU A 4 -1.45 -1.91 -20.27
C GLU A 4 -0.23 -2.30 -19.43
N ILE A 5 0.00 -1.55 -18.35
CA ILE A 5 1.11 -1.79 -17.44
C ILE A 5 0.76 -2.97 -16.54
N ARG A 6 1.61 -4.00 -16.51
CA ARG A 6 1.44 -5.14 -15.60
C ARG A 6 2.08 -4.83 -14.24
N LEU A 7 1.58 -5.49 -13.22
CA LEU A 7 2.12 -5.37 -11.87
C LEU A 7 3.61 -5.75 -11.80
N GLY A 8 4.00 -6.83 -12.46
CA GLY A 8 5.40 -7.27 -12.53
C GLY A 8 6.35 -6.19 -13.06
N ASP A 9 5.95 -5.51 -14.14
CA ASP A 9 6.77 -4.44 -14.76
C ASP A 9 7.04 -3.26 -13.82
N ILE A 10 6.14 -3.05 -12.85
CA ILE A 10 6.31 -2.03 -11.80
C ILE A 10 7.13 -2.59 -10.64
N LEU A 11 6.84 -3.80 -10.16
CA LEU A 11 7.55 -4.41 -9.04
C LEU A 11 9.07 -4.51 -9.32
N ASP A 12 9.45 -4.83 -10.55
CA ASP A 12 10.86 -4.91 -10.97
C ASP A 12 11.60 -3.56 -10.95
N LYS A 13 10.85 -2.44 -10.92
CA LYS A 13 11.39 -1.07 -10.89
C LYS A 13 11.38 -0.44 -9.50
N LEU A 14 10.71 -1.07 -8.53
CA LEU A 14 10.66 -0.57 -7.17
C LEU A 14 11.95 -0.86 -6.41
N THR A 15 12.31 0.03 -5.50
CA THR A 15 13.36 -0.25 -4.52
C THR A 15 12.84 -1.34 -3.58
N PRO A 16 13.62 -2.37 -3.24
CA PRO A 16 13.17 -3.45 -2.35
C PRO A 16 12.57 -2.96 -1.01
N SER A 17 13.06 -1.84 -0.49
CA SER A 17 12.61 -1.20 0.75
C SER A 17 11.41 -0.26 0.58
N ASP A 18 10.91 -0.05 -0.65
CA ASP A 18 9.72 0.76 -0.87
C ASP A 18 8.51 0.12 -0.18
N ARG A 19 7.76 0.93 0.56
CA ARG A 19 6.49 0.51 1.15
C ARG A 19 5.43 0.49 0.06
N LEU A 20 4.71 -0.62 -0.03
CA LEU A 20 3.73 -0.87 -1.06
C LEU A 20 2.40 -1.31 -0.44
N VAL A 21 1.31 -0.74 -0.96
CA VAL A 21 -0.05 -1.20 -0.69
C VAL A 21 -0.76 -1.39 -2.03
N ILE A 22 -1.27 -2.61 -2.25
CA ILE A 22 -1.98 -2.99 -3.47
C ILE A 22 -3.45 -3.20 -3.15
N TYR A 23 -4.30 -2.53 -3.92
CA TYR A 23 -5.75 -2.64 -3.84
C TYR A 23 -6.29 -3.41 -5.04
N ASN A 24 -7.24 -4.32 -4.82
CA ASN A 24 -8.01 -4.90 -5.91
C ASN A 24 -9.05 -3.91 -6.46
N ALA A 25 -9.77 -4.31 -7.50
CA ALA A 25 -10.81 -3.48 -8.13
C ALA A 25 -11.97 -3.11 -7.17
N ALA A 26 -12.21 -3.92 -6.14
CA ALA A 26 -13.18 -3.65 -5.08
C ALA A 26 -12.62 -2.73 -3.97
N ARG A 27 -11.43 -2.14 -4.17
CA ARG A 27 -10.73 -1.28 -3.20
C ARG A 27 -10.36 -1.96 -1.89
N GLN A 28 -10.26 -3.29 -1.89
CA GLN A 28 -9.76 -4.04 -0.75
C GLN A 28 -8.25 -4.17 -0.85
N VAL A 29 -7.55 -4.05 0.28
CA VAL A 29 -6.11 -4.27 0.36
C VAL A 29 -5.83 -5.76 0.16
N VAL A 30 -5.12 -6.10 -0.91
CA VAL A 30 -4.67 -7.48 -1.20
C VAL A 30 -3.20 -7.71 -0.85
N TYR A 31 -2.45 -6.64 -0.65
CA TYR A 31 -1.07 -6.69 -0.19
C TYR A 31 -0.68 -5.41 0.54
N ARG A 32 0.08 -5.55 1.62
CA ARG A 32 0.72 -4.47 2.38
C ARG A 32 2.08 -4.96 2.86
N GLY A 33 3.15 -4.24 2.52
CA GLY A 33 4.50 -4.60 2.94
C GLY A 33 5.57 -3.96 2.07
N TYR A 34 6.77 -4.51 2.14
CA TYR A 34 7.90 -4.08 1.30
C TYR A 34 7.80 -4.61 -0.12
N ALA A 35 8.29 -3.85 -1.10
CA ALA A 35 8.32 -4.31 -2.49
C ALA A 35 9.07 -5.65 -2.64
N ALA A 36 10.16 -5.86 -1.89
CA ALA A 36 10.90 -7.13 -1.86
C ALA A 36 10.00 -8.35 -1.59
N ASN A 37 9.06 -8.21 -0.64
CA ASN A 37 8.17 -9.29 -0.23
C ASN A 37 6.98 -9.46 -1.19
N ALA A 38 6.67 -8.44 -2.00
CA ALA A 38 5.60 -8.51 -2.98
C ALA A 38 5.98 -9.44 -4.15
N VAL A 39 7.25 -9.41 -4.57
CA VAL A 39 7.81 -10.25 -5.64
C VAL A 39 7.74 -11.74 -5.27
N HIS A 40 7.89 -12.06 -3.98
CA HIS A 40 7.82 -13.43 -3.44
C HIS A 40 6.46 -13.77 -2.81
N GLY A 41 5.50 -12.85 -2.87
CA GLY A 41 4.22 -12.95 -2.19
C GLY A 41 3.12 -13.65 -3.00
N THR A 42 1.87 -13.52 -2.53
CA THR A 42 0.68 -14.14 -3.13
C THR A 42 0.05 -13.33 -4.27
N VAL A 43 0.65 -12.20 -4.65
CA VAL A 43 0.05 -11.30 -5.65
C VAL A 43 0.47 -11.72 -7.05
N ASN A 44 -0.52 -11.95 -7.93
CA ASN A 44 -0.25 -12.31 -9.32
C ASN A 44 0.39 -11.14 -10.10
N PRO A 45 1.65 -11.26 -10.57
CA PRO A 45 2.34 -10.17 -11.27
C PRO A 45 1.76 -9.86 -12.65
N GLN A 46 0.92 -10.74 -13.22
CA GLN A 46 0.27 -10.53 -14.52
C GLN A 46 -0.97 -9.64 -14.44
N ARG A 47 -1.36 -9.18 -13.24
CA ARG A 47 -2.48 -8.27 -13.06
C ARG A 47 -2.19 -6.91 -13.71
N HIS A 48 -3.18 -6.38 -14.43
CA HIS A 48 -3.10 -5.03 -15.01
C HIS A 48 -3.34 -3.96 -13.95
N ILE A 49 -2.52 -2.91 -14.00
CA ILE A 49 -2.67 -1.73 -13.14
C ILE A 49 -3.70 -0.78 -13.75
N LYS A 50 -4.63 -0.33 -12.92
CA LYS A 50 -5.59 0.74 -13.24
C LYS A 50 -5.01 2.11 -12.91
N LYS A 51 -4.37 2.23 -11.74
CA LYS A 51 -3.79 3.48 -11.24
C LYS A 51 -2.62 3.21 -10.32
N MET A 52 -1.62 4.08 -10.36
CA MET A 52 -0.51 4.10 -9.41
C MET A 52 -0.31 5.51 -8.87
N GLY A 53 0.14 5.63 -7.63
CA GLY A 53 0.48 6.91 -7.02
C GLY A 53 1.06 6.75 -5.62
N LEU A 54 1.02 7.83 -4.84
CA LEU A 54 1.40 7.81 -3.43
C LEU A 54 0.14 7.73 -2.57
N GLY A 55 0.18 6.89 -1.54
CA GLY A 55 -0.77 6.85 -0.45
C GLY A 55 -0.12 7.36 0.83
N MET A 56 -0.96 7.86 1.73
CA MET A 56 -0.57 8.25 3.07
C MET A 56 -1.62 7.77 4.06
N GLU A 57 -1.17 7.09 5.10
CA GLU A 57 -1.99 6.73 6.26
C GLU A 57 -1.44 7.42 7.50
N THR A 58 -2.34 7.81 8.41
CA THR A 58 -1.97 8.50 9.65
C THR A 58 -2.47 7.69 10.82
N TYR A 59 -1.59 7.46 11.79
CA TYR A 59 -1.83 6.66 12.97
C TYR A 59 -1.49 7.46 14.22
N ARG A 60 -1.99 7.00 15.37
CA ARG A 60 -1.51 7.49 16.66
C ARG A 60 -0.08 7.01 16.87
N ALA A 61 0.82 7.94 17.18
CA ALA A 61 2.20 7.61 17.51
C ALA A 61 2.24 6.70 18.76
N THR A 62 2.96 5.60 18.66
CA THR A 62 3.26 4.68 19.77
C THR A 62 4.77 4.39 19.80
N GLU A 63 5.29 3.99 20.95
CA GLU A 63 6.73 3.68 21.10
C GLU A 63 7.22 2.60 20.13
N GLN A 64 6.34 1.67 19.73
CA GLN A 64 6.58 0.64 18.74
C GLN A 64 5.41 0.57 17.75
N MET A 65 5.38 1.48 16.77
CA MET A 65 4.39 1.38 15.68
C MET A 65 4.74 0.32 14.63
N TRP A 66 6.01 -0.04 14.51
CA TRP A 66 6.50 -0.88 13.42
C TRP A 66 7.38 -1.99 13.95
N ASP A 67 6.77 -3.14 14.16
CA ASP A 67 7.47 -4.39 14.38
C ASP A 67 7.79 -4.98 13.00
N TRP A 68 9.05 -4.89 12.58
CA TRP A 68 9.50 -5.34 11.25
C TRP A 68 9.37 -6.86 11.06
N GLU A 69 9.16 -7.61 12.15
CA GLU A 69 8.91 -9.05 12.13
C GLU A 69 7.41 -9.36 11.95
N LYS A 70 6.53 -8.39 12.27
CA LYS A 70 5.08 -8.55 12.13
C LYS A 70 4.58 -7.93 10.85
N THR A 71 4.15 -8.79 9.94
CA THR A 71 3.31 -8.44 8.79
C THR A 71 1.84 -8.17 9.18
N ASP A 72 1.57 -8.04 10.49
CA ASP A 72 0.24 -7.83 11.04
C ASP A 72 -0.39 -6.51 10.56
N ARG A 73 -1.73 -6.47 10.66
CA ARG A 73 -2.51 -5.28 10.33
C ARG A 73 -2.06 -4.11 11.20
N LEU A 74 -1.80 -2.97 10.55
CA LEU A 74 -1.57 -1.72 11.25
C LEU A 74 -2.78 -1.37 12.13
N PRO A 75 -2.56 -0.56 13.19
CA PRO A 75 -3.65 0.01 13.98
C PRO A 75 -4.69 0.69 13.09
N GLU A 76 -5.86 0.99 13.65
CA GLU A 76 -6.87 1.73 12.89
C GLU A 76 -6.33 3.11 12.47
N GLN A 77 -6.49 3.44 11.19
CA GLN A 77 -6.09 4.73 10.65
C GLN A 77 -6.96 5.84 11.28
N ILE A 78 -6.32 6.96 11.63
CA ILE A 78 -7.03 8.18 12.03
C ILE A 78 -7.52 8.90 10.77
N PRO A 79 -8.84 9.14 10.62
CA PRO A 79 -9.38 9.94 9.52
C PRO A 79 -8.96 11.40 9.61
N VAL A 80 -8.81 12.07 8.46
CA VAL A 80 -8.35 13.47 8.39
C VAL A 80 -9.26 14.42 9.17
N GLU A 81 -10.56 14.11 9.22
CA GLU A 81 -11.60 14.86 9.92
C GLU A 81 -11.38 14.87 11.44
N GLN A 82 -10.57 13.94 11.95
CA GLN A 82 -10.29 13.79 13.38
C GLN A 82 -8.94 14.37 13.79
N PHE A 83 -8.14 14.91 12.85
CA PHE A 83 -6.78 15.39 13.15
C PHE A 83 -6.76 16.50 14.20
N SER A 84 -7.76 17.37 14.23
CA SER A 84 -7.88 18.44 15.24
C SER A 84 -8.03 17.95 16.68
N LYS A 85 -8.32 16.65 16.88
CA LYS A 85 -8.43 16.03 18.21
C LYS A 85 -7.08 15.60 18.80
N TYR A 86 -6.00 15.69 18.02
CA TYR A 86 -4.66 15.22 18.39
C TYR A 86 -3.65 16.35 18.25
N ARG A 87 -2.58 16.30 19.05
CA ARG A 87 -1.41 17.16 18.80
C ARG A 87 -0.61 16.55 17.66
N VAL A 88 0.16 17.37 16.95
CA VAL A 88 0.99 16.91 15.84
C VAL A 88 1.97 15.82 16.28
N GLU A 89 2.53 15.93 17.49
CA GLU A 89 3.44 14.93 18.06
C GLU A 89 2.76 13.59 18.41
N ASP A 90 1.43 13.56 18.52
CA ASP A 90 0.67 12.34 18.79
C ASP A 90 0.34 11.58 17.49
N LEU A 91 0.74 12.10 16.33
CA LEU A 91 0.44 11.55 15.00
C LEU A 91 1.72 11.09 14.30
N GLN A 92 1.61 9.97 13.58
CA GLN A 92 2.67 9.48 12.73
C GLN A 92 2.12 9.11 11.34
N HIS A 93 2.83 9.55 10.31
CA HIS A 93 2.42 9.37 8.92
C HIS A 93 3.24 8.25 8.26
N ILE A 94 2.56 7.42 7.48
CA ILE A 94 3.18 6.38 6.67
C ILE A 94 2.89 6.69 5.21
N LEU A 95 3.95 7.02 4.48
CA LEU A 95 3.93 7.14 3.03
C LEU A 95 4.21 5.78 2.40
N TYR A 96 3.48 5.47 1.34
CA TYR A 96 3.64 4.23 0.57
C TYR A 96 3.26 4.43 -0.89
N ILE A 97 3.78 3.57 -1.75
CA ILE A 97 3.34 3.43 -3.13
C ILE A 97 1.99 2.72 -3.12
N ARG A 98 0.99 3.35 -3.74
CA ARG A 98 -0.36 2.81 -3.90
C ARG A 98 -0.52 2.30 -5.33
N ILE A 99 -0.89 1.03 -5.46
CA ILE A 99 -1.26 0.41 -6.74
C ILE A 99 -2.73 -0.03 -6.66
N GLU A 100 -3.53 0.37 -7.63
CA GLU A 100 -4.89 -0.11 -7.83
C GLU A 100 -4.94 -1.01 -9.07
N LEU A 101 -5.37 -2.25 -8.89
CA LEU A 101 -5.48 -3.23 -9.96
C LEU A 101 -6.82 -3.08 -10.70
N LYS A 102 -6.81 -3.38 -12.01
CA LYS A 102 -8.04 -3.58 -12.79
C LYS A 102 -8.81 -4.80 -12.28
N SER A 103 -10.09 -4.87 -12.62
CA SER A 103 -10.91 -6.05 -12.38
C SER A 103 -10.32 -7.26 -13.12
N GLU A 104 -10.41 -8.44 -12.51
CA GLU A 104 -10.05 -9.69 -13.19
C GLU A 104 -11.11 -10.13 -14.20
N PHE A 105 -12.28 -9.49 -14.17
CA PHE A 105 -13.44 -9.80 -15.00
C PHE A 105 -13.68 -8.78 -16.12
N GLU A 106 -12.92 -7.68 -16.16
CA GLU A 106 -12.95 -6.73 -17.27
C GLU A 106 -11.91 -7.18 -18.31
N GLN A 107 -12.39 -7.67 -19.46
CA GLN A 107 -11.57 -7.98 -20.65
C GLN A 107 -11.28 -6.72 -21.46
#